data_AF-A0A2S3VY34-F1
#
_entry.id   AF-A0A2S3VY34-F1
#
_cell.length_a   1.000
_cell.length_b   1.000
_cell.length_c   1.000
_cell.angle_alpha   90.00
_cell.angle_beta   90.00
_cell.angle_gamma   90.00
#
_symmetry.space_group_name_H-M   'P 1'
#
loop_
_entity.id
_entity.type
_entity.pdbx_description
1 polymer ?
#
loop_
_entity_poly.entity_id
_entity_poly.type
_entity_poly.pdbx_seq_one_letter_code
_entity_poly.pdbx_strand_id
1 'polypeptide(L)' 'MDTPVTEFPEYASIAEITTRFGISRGTQYRLIADGKIEAVKVRAAVRIVTATVEKYFTSLPRMTGKSQ' A
#
# COMPACT_ATOMS: atom_id res chain seq x y z
N MET A 1 8.70 6.31 30.14
CA MET A 1 8.19 5.20 29.32
C MET A 1 7.53 5.87 28.13
N ASP A 2 8.26 5.98 27.03
CA ASP A 2 7.70 6.43 25.76
C ASP A 2 8.15 5.40 24.74
N THR A 3 7.31 4.40 24.52
CA THR A 3 7.48 3.51 23.37
C THR A 3 7.38 4.41 22.14
N PRO A 4 8.36 4.42 21.21
CA PRO A 4 8.19 5.20 20.00
C PRO A 4 7.01 4.60 19.26
N VAL A 5 5.92 5.36 19.22
CA VAL A 5 4.72 5.00 18.49
C VAL A 5 5.15 4.94 17.02
N THR A 6 5.47 3.73 16.56
CA THR A 6 5.77 3.43 15.16
C THR A 6 4.43 3.36 14.44
N GLU A 7 3.58 4.37 14.61
CA GLU A 7 2.31 4.47 13.92
C GLU A 7 2.61 4.92 12.50
N PHE A 8 2.18 4.07 11.56
CA PHE A 8 2.34 4.37 10.16
C PHE A 8 1.45 5.54 9.78
N PRO A 9 1.93 6.43 8.90
CA PRO A 9 1.08 7.49 8.42
C PRO A 9 -0.13 6.88 7.72
N GLU A 10 -1.31 7.39 8.08
CA GLU A 10 -2.58 7.05 7.43
C GLU A 10 -2.48 7.19 5.90
N TYR A 11 -1.68 8.17 5.45
CA TYR A 11 -1.41 8.47 4.06
C TYR A 11 0.08 8.36 3.72
N ALA A 12 0.42 7.43 2.84
CA ALA A 12 1.80 7.20 2.40
C ALA A 12 1.99 7.59 0.93
N SER A 13 3.18 8.07 0.57
CA SER A 13 3.57 8.30 -0.81
C SER A 13 3.77 6.97 -1.56
N ILE A 14 3.77 7.06 -2.90
CA ILE A 14 4.08 5.93 -3.78
C ILE A 14 5.43 5.27 -3.43
N ALA A 15 6.43 6.08 -3.04
CA ALA A 15 7.76 5.61 -2.67
C ALA A 15 7.73 4.81 -1.37
N GLU A 16 7.07 5.33 -0.33
CA GLU A 16 6.92 4.63 0.96
C GLU A 16 6.16 3.31 0.81
N ILE A 17 5.10 3.28 -0.02
CA ILE A 17 4.38 2.04 -0.31
C ILE A 17 5.27 1.02 -1.04
N THR A 18 6.15 1.48 -1.93
CA THR A 18 7.12 0.60 -2.60
C THR A 18 8.06 -0.03 -1.58
N THR A 19 8.66 0.80 -0.72
CA THR A 19 9.60 0.36 0.31
C THR A 19 8.96 -0.59 1.31
N ARG A 20 7.69 -0.36 1.69
CA ARG A 20 7.02 -1.13 2.75
C ARG A 20 6.39 -2.42 2.26
N PHE A 21 5.70 -2.38 1.12
CA PHE A 21 4.90 -3.52 0.63
C PHE A 21 5.55 -4.25 -0.54
N GLY A 22 6.70 -3.79 -1.03
CA GLY A 22 7.41 -4.42 -2.15
C GLY A 22 6.68 -4.32 -3.48
N ILE A 23 5.67 -3.45 -3.62
CA ILE A 23 4.90 -3.29 -4.84
C ILE A 23 5.46 -2.17 -5.72
N SER A 24 5.68 -2.48 -7.00
CA SER A 24 6.21 -1.50 -7.96
C SER A 24 5.27 -0.31 -8.14
N ARG A 25 5.81 0.85 -8.54
CA ARG A 25 5.00 2.05 -8.83
C ARG A 25 3.92 1.78 -9.89
N GLY A 26 4.26 1.02 -10.94
CA GLY A 26 3.32 0.66 -11.99
C GLY A 26 2.17 -0.21 -11.47
N THR A 27 2.48 -1.16 -10.60
CA THR A 27 1.46 -1.97 -9.90
C THR A 27 0.57 -1.10 -9.03
N GLN A 28 1.15 -0.16 -8.27
CA GLN A 28 0.37 0.76 -7.43
C GLN A 28 -0.63 1.59 -8.25
N TYR A 29 -0.19 2.21 -9.35
CA TYR A 29 -1.09 2.96 -10.23
C TYR A 29 -2.17 2.08 -10.85
N ARG A 30 -1.86 0.83 -11.21
CA ARG A 30 -2.86 -0.14 -11.69
C ARG A 30 -3.88 -0.46 -10.62
N LEU A 31 -3.44 -0.74 -9.39
CA LEU A 31 -4.34 -1.03 -8.27
C LEU A 31 -5.23 0.17 -7.91
N ILE A 32 -4.72 1.40 -8.04
CA ILE A 32 -5.52 2.62 -7.90
C ILE A 32 -6.56 2.71 -9.02
N ALA A 33 -6.17 2.51 -10.27
CA ALA A 33 -7.08 2.55 -11.42
C ALA A 33 -8.17 1.45 -11.35
N ASP A 34 -7.82 0.27 -10.85
CA ASP A 34 -8.72 -0.87 -10.66
C ASP A 34 -9.61 -0.73 -9.41
N GLY A 35 -9.45 0.36 -8.64
CA GLY A 35 -10.19 0.62 -7.40
C GLY A 35 -9.88 -0.36 -6.27
N LYS A 36 -8.73 -1.05 -6.32
CA LYS A 36 -8.32 -2.02 -5.30
C LYS A 36 -7.68 -1.36 -4.07
N ILE A 37 -7.04 -0.21 -4.27
CA ILE A 37 -6.50 0.63 -3.20
C ILE A 37 -6.88 2.09 -3.48
N GLU A 38 -7.05 2.89 -2.43
CA GLU A 38 -7.47 4.28 -2.54
C GLU A 38 -6.28 5.23 -2.49
N ALA A 39 -6.38 6.32 -3.27
CA ALA A 39 -5.38 7.38 -3.24
C ALA A 39 -6.04 8.76 -3.38
N VAL A 40 -5.47 9.74 -2.70
CA VAL A 40 -5.85 11.15 -2.76
C VAL A 40 -4.77 11.95 -3.48
N LYS A 41 -5.19 12.87 -4.34
CA LYS A 41 -4.29 13.81 -5.03
C LYS A 41 -4.23 15.13 -4.27
N VAL A 42 -3.04 15.49 -3.81
CA VAL A 42 -2.75 16.75 -3.13
C VAL A 42 -1.83 17.59 -4.01
N ARG A 43 -2.41 18.52 -4.78
CA ARG A 43 -1.71 19.29 -5.82
C ARG A 43 -0.98 18.36 -6.81
N ALA A 44 0.35 18.38 -6.80
CA ALA A 44 1.20 17.54 -7.65
C ALA A 44 1.55 16.18 -7.02
N ALA A 45 1.27 16.00 -5.72
CA ALA A 45 1.57 14.77 -5.00
C ALA A 45 0.36 13.82 -4.96
N VAL A 46 0.64 12.51 -4.95
CA VAL A 46 -0.34 11.45 -4.71
C VAL A 46 -0.02 10.79 -3.38
N ARG A 47 -1.04 10.57 -2.56
CA ARG A 47 -0.95 9.85 -1.29
C ARG A 47 -1.92 8.68 -1.30
N ILE A 48 -1.44 7.50 -0.97
CA ILE A 48 -2.22 6.27 -0.85
C ILE A 48 -2.74 6.15 0.58
N VAL A 49 -4.00 5.76 0.73
CA VAL A 49 -4.61 5.41 2.03
C VAL A 49 -4.06 4.05 2.45
N THR A 50 -3.12 4.05 3.39
CA THR A 50 -2.32 2.88 3.77
C THR A 50 -3.21 1.69 4.18
N ALA A 51 -4.30 1.97 4.91
CA ALA A 51 -5.25 0.95 5.37
C ALA A 51 -5.89 0.14 4.22
N THR A 52 -6.11 0.76 3.05
CA THR A 52 -6.69 0.07 1.89
C THR A 52 -5.70 -0.88 1.23
N VAL A 53 -4.39 -0.56 1.28
CA VAL A 53 -3.32 -1.46 0.83
C VAL A 53 -3.25 -2.69 1.74
N GLU A 54 -3.28 -2.48 3.05
CA GLU A 54 -3.29 -3.58 4.03
C GLU A 54 -4.51 -4.48 3.82
N LYS A 55 -5.71 -3.90 3.65
CA LYS A 55 -6.94 -4.63 3.32
C LYS A 55 -6.80 -5.42 2.01
N TYR A 56 -6.23 -4.82 0.97
CA TYR A 56 -5.97 -5.51 -0.30
C TYR A 56 -5.09 -6.74 -0.08
N PHE A 57 -3.97 -6.62 0.64
CA PHE A 57 -3.09 -7.74 0.96
C PHE A 57 -3.78 -8.84 1.76
N THR A 58 -4.65 -8.49 2.71
CA THR A 58 -5.46 -9.48 3.45
C THR A 58 -6.43 -10.23 2.55
N SER A 59 -6.90 -9.61 1.46
CA SER A 59 -7.81 -10.23 0.49
C SER A 59 -7.12 -11.17 -0.51
N LEU A 60 -5.79 -11.12 -0.63
CA LEU A 60 -5.06 -11.94 -1.58
C LEU A 60 -5.06 -13.42 -1.19
N PRO A 61 -5.17 -14.34 -2.16
CA PRO A 61 -5.02 -15.77 -1.87
C PRO A 61 -3.65 -16.03 -1.26
N ARG A 62 -3.62 -16.79 -0.16
CA ARG A 62 -2.37 -17.22 0.46
C ARG A 62 -1.71 -18.24 -0.45
N MET A 63 -0.41 -18.08 -0.67
CA MET A 63 0.35 -19.09 -1.41
C MET A 63 0.37 -20.39 -0.62
N THR A 64 -0.34 -21.41 -1.09
CA THR A 64 -0.18 -22.79 -0.62
C THR A 64 0.82 -23.47 -1.55
N GLY A 65 2.02 -23.76 -1.06
CA GLY A 65 3.11 -24.27 -1.89
C GLY A 65 2.76 -25.58 -2.61
N LYS A 66 2.84 -25.55 -3.94
CA LYS A 66 3.92 -26.23 -4.67
C LYS A 66 4.42 -25.24 -5.71
N SER A 67 5.54 -24.56 -5.41
CA SER A 67 6.36 -24.00 -6.47
C SER A 67 6.84 -25.18 -7.30
N GLN A 68 6.36 -25.23 -8.55
CA GLN A 68 6.85 -26.15 -9.57
C GLN A 68 8.30 -25.81 -9.92
#